data_AF-A0A2P6QMY6-F1
#
_entry.id   AF-A0A2P6QMY6-F1
#
_cell.length_a   1.000
_cell.length_b   1.000
_cell.length_c   1.000
_cell.angle_alpha   90.00
_cell.angle_beta   90.00
_cell.angle_gamma   90.00
#
_symmetry.space_group_name_H-M   'P 1'
#
loop_
_entity.id
_entity.type
_entity.pdbx_description
1 polymer ?
#
loop_
_entity_poly.entity_id
_entity_poly.type
_entity_poly.pdbx_seq_one_letter_code
_entity_poly.pdbx_strand_id
1 'polypeptide(L)'
;MFLSSTQVTGGLMRKLPEGRVTIKRVLYQLNVKEAYGKAITTWARWLDANINPEKTIVFFRGYSPNHFSGGRWNTGGQCHGRTEPIQYEAYKGKYPAKMKILDSVIREMKTPIFYLNVTKMTDFRRDAHPSIYRKQNLTEEERQLSLRSQDCSHWCLPGVRDTWNELLYAHLLRYIQHRRRP
;
A
#
# COMPACT_ATOMS: atom_id res chain seq x y z
N MET A 1 0.34 -1.02 -6.31
CA MET A 1 0.64 0.06 -7.26
C MET A 1 1.95 0.73 -6.84
N PHE A 2 3.07 0.31 -7.43
CA PHE A 2 4.38 0.90 -7.16
C PHE A 2 4.64 1.99 -8.20
N LEU A 3 4.44 3.25 -7.82
CA LEU A 3 4.85 4.39 -8.64
C LEU A 3 6.31 4.69 -8.29
N SER A 4 7.22 4.09 -9.06
CA SER A 4 8.65 4.42 -9.07
C SER A 4 8.96 5.66 -9.92
N SER A 5 7.96 6.26 -10.55
CA SER A 5 8.06 7.50 -11.30
C SER A 5 7.66 8.67 -10.40
N THR A 6 8.37 9.79 -10.44
CA THR A 6 7.95 11.05 -9.80
C THR A 6 6.68 11.65 -10.43
N GLN A 7 6.30 11.13 -11.59
CA GLN A 7 5.19 11.59 -12.42
C GLN A 7 4.22 10.47 -12.76
N VAL A 8 2.95 10.82 -12.92
CA VAL A 8 1.89 9.99 -13.50
C VAL A 8 1.52 10.58 -14.85
N THR A 9 1.58 9.75 -15.88
CA THR A 9 1.36 10.17 -17.27
C THR A 9 0.00 9.68 -17.75
N GLY A 10 -0.82 10.59 -18.28
CA GLY A 10 -2.03 10.25 -19.01
C GLY A 10 -1.82 10.46 -20.50
N GLY A 11 -2.33 9.55 -21.33
CA GLY A 11 -2.11 9.62 -22.77
C GLY A 11 -3.01 8.71 -23.57
N LEU A 12 -3.06 8.95 -24.88
CA LEU A 12 -3.77 8.09 -25.80
C LEU A 12 -3.00 6.77 -25.95
N MET A 13 -3.65 5.66 -25.65
CA MET A 13 -3.06 4.33 -25.77
C MET A 13 -3.15 3.82 -27.21
N ARG A 14 -2.09 3.14 -27.67
CA ARG A 14 -2.08 2.35 -28.90
C ARG A 14 -1.83 0.90 -28.54
N LYS A 15 -2.70 0.02 -29.06
CA LYS A 15 -2.49 -1.42 -29.01
C LYS A 15 -1.45 -1.79 -30.08
N LEU A 16 -0.40 -2.47 -29.65
CA LEU A 16 0.64 -3.08 -30.48
C LEU A 16 0.26 -4.55 -30.77
N PRO A 17 0.92 -5.21 -31.73
CA PRO A 17 0.77 -6.66 -31.92
C PRO A 17 1.01 -7.44 -30.61
N GLU A 18 0.41 -8.62 -30.51
CA GLU A 18 0.48 -9.50 -29.31
C GLU A 18 -0.16 -8.90 -28.05
N GLY A 19 -1.06 -7.92 -28.20
CA GLY A 19 -1.83 -7.37 -27.08
C GLY A 19 -1.06 -6.40 -26.18
N ARG A 20 0.18 -6.06 -26.53
CA ARG A 20 0.95 -5.00 -25.86
C ARG A 20 0.26 -3.65 -26.02
N VAL A 21 0.31 -2.81 -25.00
CA VAL A 21 -0.26 -1.45 -25.04
C VAL A 21 0.83 -0.44 -24.72
N THR A 22 0.96 0.59 -25.55
CA THR A 22 1.89 1.70 -25.33
C THR A 22 1.16 3.04 -25.34
N ILE A 23 1.74 4.05 -24.70
CA ILE A 23 1.25 5.43 -24.81
C ILE A 23 1.71 5.99 -26.16
N LYS A 24 0.77 6.18 -27.09
CA LYS A 24 1.03 6.78 -28.41
C LYS A 24 1.38 8.26 -28.29
N ARG A 25 0.71 8.96 -27.38
CA ARG A 25 0.89 10.39 -27.13
C ARG A 25 0.61 10.70 -25.67
N VAL A 26 1.58 11.32 -25.01
CA VAL A 26 1.40 11.90 -23.68
C VAL A 26 0.52 13.13 -23.81
N LEU A 27 -0.59 13.16 -23.07
CA LEU A 27 -1.52 14.28 -23.04
C LEU A 27 -1.28 15.16 -21.81
N TYR A 28 -0.91 14.56 -20.68
CA TYR A 28 -0.57 15.29 -19.46
C TYR A 28 0.36 14.48 -18.56
N GLN A 29 1.11 15.20 -17.71
CA GLN A 29 1.95 14.65 -16.65
C GLN A 29 1.60 15.34 -15.34
N LEU A 30 1.37 14.55 -14.30
CA LEU A 30 1.07 15.03 -12.96
C LEU A 30 2.15 14.60 -11.99
N ASN A 31 2.45 15.43 -11.00
CA ASN A 31 3.26 14.98 -9.85
C ASN A 31 2.51 13.83 -9.13
N VAL A 32 3.22 12.80 -8.65
CA VAL A 32 2.56 11.67 -7.94
C VAL A 32 1.72 12.10 -6.75
N LYS A 33 2.14 13.13 -5.99
CA LYS A 33 1.34 13.63 -4.86
C LYS A 33 0.05 14.29 -5.34
N GLU A 34 0.13 15.07 -6.42
CA GLU A 34 -1.02 15.71 -7.04
C GLU A 34 -1.98 14.66 -7.61
N ALA A 35 -1.46 13.69 -8.36
CA ALA A 35 -2.25 12.59 -8.90
C ALA A 35 -2.93 11.79 -7.79
N TYR A 36 -2.21 11.50 -6.70
CA TYR A 36 -2.79 10.82 -5.53
C TYR A 36 -3.89 11.66 -4.87
N GLY A 37 -3.67 12.96 -4.69
CA GLY A 37 -4.69 13.88 -4.17
C GLY A 37 -5.95 13.88 -5.02
N LYS A 38 -5.82 14.07 -6.34
CA LYS A 38 -6.96 14.00 -7.27
C LYS A 38 -7.69 12.66 -7.17
N ALA A 39 -6.97 11.54 -7.15
CA ALA A 39 -7.56 10.21 -7.07
C ALA A 39 -8.37 10.01 -5.78
N ILE A 40 -7.79 10.34 -4.62
CA ILE A 40 -8.45 10.18 -3.32
C ILE A 40 -9.61 11.16 -3.15
N THR A 41 -9.49 12.41 -3.61
CA THR A 41 -10.62 13.36 -3.61
C THR A 41 -11.77 12.89 -4.49
N THR A 42 -11.48 12.31 -5.67
CA THR A 42 -12.53 11.71 -6.52
C THR A 42 -13.22 10.55 -5.83
N TRP A 43 -12.46 9.65 -5.21
CA TRP A 43 -13.01 8.54 -4.43
C TRP A 43 -13.90 9.04 -3.27
N ALA A 44 -13.44 10.03 -2.51
CA ALA A 44 -14.19 10.63 -1.41
C ALA A 44 -15.52 11.23 -1.86
N ARG A 45 -15.51 12.04 -2.92
CA ARG A 45 -16.73 12.62 -3.51
C ARG A 45 -17.70 11.54 -4.00
N TRP A 46 -17.18 10.46 -4.57
CA TRP A 46 -18.01 9.35 -4.99
C TRP A 46 -18.68 8.67 -3.79
N LEU A 47 -17.97 8.47 -2.69
CA LEU A 47 -18.56 7.93 -1.46
C LEU A 47 -19.66 8.84 -0.90
N ASP A 48 -19.40 10.14 -0.84
CA ASP A 48 -20.37 11.14 -0.36
C ASP A 48 -21.65 11.17 -1.20
N ALA A 49 -21.56 10.87 -2.50
CA ALA A 49 -22.70 10.88 -3.40
C ALA A 49 -23.45 9.54 -3.50
N ASN A 50 -22.81 8.41 -3.17
CA ASN A 50 -23.33 7.08 -3.53
C ASN A 50 -23.50 6.12 -2.35
N ILE A 51 -22.92 6.40 -1.18
CA ILE A 51 -22.96 5.46 -0.05
C ILE A 51 -23.99 5.90 0.98
N ASN A 52 -24.88 4.97 1.34
CA ASN A 52 -25.74 5.11 2.52
C ASN A 52 -24.98 4.57 3.76
N PRO A 53 -24.56 5.43 4.71
CA PRO A 53 -23.81 5.01 5.90
C PRO A 53 -24.66 4.20 6.91
N GLU A 54 -25.99 4.21 6.77
CA GLU A 54 -26.88 3.36 7.57
C GLU A 54 -26.90 1.90 7.10
N LYS A 55 -26.45 1.63 5.87
CA LYS A 55 -26.45 0.28 5.29
C LYS A 55 -25.05 -0.25 5.01
N THR A 56 -24.10 0.65 4.81
CA THR A 56 -22.75 0.29 4.34
C THR A 56 -21.69 0.84 5.27
N ILE A 57 -20.74 -0.04 5.62
CA ILE A 57 -19.54 0.33 6.36
C ILE A 57 -18.38 0.42 5.37
N VAL A 58 -17.66 1.54 5.38
CA VAL A 58 -16.51 1.74 4.51
C VAL A 58 -15.23 1.69 5.34
N PHE A 59 -14.27 0.87 4.90
CA PHE A 59 -12.94 0.80 5.48
C PHE A 59 -11.92 1.33 4.48
N PHE A 60 -10.97 2.13 4.98
CA PHE A 60 -9.79 2.50 4.23
C PHE A 60 -8.54 2.01 4.95
N ARG A 61 -7.75 1.16 4.31
CA ARG A 61 -6.46 0.71 4.86
C ARG A 61 -5.36 1.68 4.46
N GLY A 62 -4.59 2.13 5.45
CA GLY A 62 -3.42 2.97 5.25
C GLY A 62 -2.32 2.34 4.38
N TYR A 63 -1.27 3.13 4.18
CA TYR A 63 -0.12 2.77 3.36
C TYR A 63 0.66 1.58 3.94
N SER A 64 1.03 0.64 3.06
CA SER A 64 1.95 -0.45 3.34
C SER A 64 3.36 -0.07 2.85
N PRO A 65 4.34 0.17 3.75
CA PRO A 65 5.71 0.46 3.38
C PRO A 65 6.42 -0.74 2.72
N ASN A 66 7.56 -0.44 2.10
CA ASN A 66 8.55 -1.41 1.62
C ASN A 66 9.89 -1.12 2.31
N HIS A 67 10.76 -2.12 2.40
CA HIS A 67 12.01 -2.04 3.18
C HIS A 67 13.25 -2.42 2.38
N PHE A 68 13.52 -1.72 1.28
CA PHE A 68 14.77 -1.90 0.55
C PHE A 68 15.94 -1.19 1.24
N SER A 69 17.05 -1.90 1.42
CA SER A 69 18.32 -1.38 1.93
C SER A 69 19.44 -1.61 0.91
N GLY A 70 20.46 -0.75 0.89
CA GLY A 70 21.56 -0.82 -0.08
C GLY A 70 21.20 -0.43 -1.52
N GLY A 71 19.95 -0.03 -1.78
CA GLY A 71 19.48 0.35 -3.11
C GLY A 71 17.95 0.45 -3.16
N ARG A 72 17.41 0.78 -4.33
CA ARG A 72 15.97 0.70 -4.62
C ARG A 72 15.62 -0.68 -5.15
N TRP A 73 14.32 -0.94 -5.30
CA TRP A 73 13.79 -2.17 -5.88
C TRP A 73 14.41 -2.56 -7.24
N ASN A 74 14.82 -1.58 -8.05
CA ASN A 74 15.43 -1.78 -9.37
C ASN A 74 16.94 -1.53 -9.42
N THR A 75 17.58 -1.22 -8.29
CA THR A 75 19.03 -0.91 -8.24
C THR A 75 19.73 -1.71 -7.16
N GLY A 76 19.33 -2.98 -6.99
CA GLY A 76 19.98 -3.91 -6.06
C GLY A 76 19.60 -3.74 -4.59
N GLY A 77 18.46 -3.12 -4.29
CA GLY A 77 17.93 -3.03 -2.93
C GLY A 77 17.50 -4.38 -2.36
N GLN A 78 17.74 -4.58 -1.07
CA GLN A 78 17.60 -5.89 -0.39
C GLN A 78 17.00 -5.75 1.01
N CYS A 79 16.40 -6.84 1.50
CA CYS A 79 15.82 -6.97 2.84
C CYS A 79 16.07 -8.34 3.49
N HIS A 80 16.72 -9.29 2.81
CA HIS A 80 17.13 -10.54 3.44
C HIS A 80 18.06 -10.27 4.64
N GLY A 81 18.05 -11.16 5.64
CA GLY A 81 18.83 -11.01 6.86
C GLY A 81 18.24 -10.03 7.88
N ARG A 82 17.08 -9.42 7.61
CA ARG A 82 16.29 -8.74 8.65
C ARG A 82 15.39 -9.78 9.31
N THR A 83 15.71 -10.16 10.53
CA THR A 83 14.96 -11.17 11.29
C THR A 83 14.20 -10.58 12.47
N GLU A 84 14.46 -9.31 12.80
CA GLU A 84 13.84 -8.61 13.91
C GLU A 84 13.20 -7.29 13.45
N PRO A 85 12.07 -6.90 14.08
CA PRO A 85 11.49 -5.57 13.90
C PRO A 85 12.51 -4.45 14.16
N ILE A 86 12.22 -3.27 13.65
CA ILE A 86 12.97 -2.07 13.99
C ILE A 86 12.78 -1.79 15.49
N GLN A 87 13.87 -1.57 16.22
CA GLN A 87 13.80 -1.15 17.62
C GLN A 87 13.25 0.28 17.70
N TYR A 88 12.49 0.60 18.76
CA TYR A 88 11.79 1.88 18.88
C TYR A 88 12.74 3.08 18.75
N GLU A 89 13.89 3.02 19.42
CA GLU A 89 14.93 4.05 19.45
C GLU A 89 15.62 4.21 18.09
N ALA A 90 15.63 3.15 17.28
CA ALA A 90 16.22 3.14 15.94
C ALA A 90 15.22 3.60 14.86
N TYR A 91 13.95 3.82 15.20
CA TYR A 91 12.92 4.18 14.24
C TYR A 91 13.08 5.62 13.74
N LYS A 92 13.39 5.76 12.45
CA LYS A 92 13.56 7.06 11.77
C LYS A 92 12.49 7.31 10.70
N GLY A 93 11.44 6.50 10.68
CA GLY A 93 10.38 6.60 9.68
C GLY A 93 9.60 7.91 9.80
N LYS A 94 9.23 8.48 8.65
CA LYS A 94 8.40 9.70 8.56
C LYS A 94 7.04 9.32 8.03
N TYR A 95 6.00 9.92 8.61
CA TYR A 95 4.65 9.70 8.11
C TYR A 95 4.53 10.14 6.65
N PRO A 96 4.13 9.25 5.72
CA PRO A 96 4.20 9.53 4.29
C PRO A 96 3.37 10.74 3.87
N ALA A 97 3.91 11.58 2.98
CA ALA A 97 3.18 12.76 2.47
C ALA A 97 1.83 12.40 1.83
N LYS A 98 1.73 11.24 1.16
CA LYS A 98 0.47 10.73 0.61
C LYS A 98 -0.56 10.44 1.71
N MET A 99 -0.13 9.98 2.88
CA MET A 99 -1.05 9.75 3.99
C MET A 99 -1.53 11.06 4.60
N LYS A 100 -0.70 12.10 4.65
CA LYS A 100 -1.16 13.45 5.04
C LYS A 100 -2.24 14.00 4.10
N ILE A 101 -2.11 13.72 2.80
CA ILE A 101 -3.14 14.08 1.81
C ILE A 101 -4.44 13.32 2.08
N LEU A 102 -4.34 12.01 2.30
CA LEU A 102 -5.49 11.18 2.67
C LEU A 102 -6.18 11.71 3.94
N ASP A 103 -5.42 12.02 5.00
CA ASP A 103 -5.96 12.55 6.25
C ASP A 103 -6.74 13.85 6.03
N SER A 104 -6.22 14.75 5.18
CA SER A 104 -6.92 16.00 4.83
C SER A 104 -8.23 15.73 4.10
N VAL A 105 -8.24 14.78 3.15
CA VAL A 105 -9.46 14.45 2.41
C VAL A 105 -10.49 13.78 3.31
N ILE A 106 -10.09 12.82 4.14
CA ILE A 106 -11.01 12.14 5.07
C ILE A 106 -11.67 13.14 6.03
N ARG A 107 -10.93 14.16 6.50
CA ARG A 107 -11.46 15.20 7.39
C ARG A 107 -12.56 16.05 6.73
N GLU A 108 -12.56 16.15 5.41
CA GLU A 108 -13.53 16.92 4.63
C GLU A 108 -14.70 16.07 4.10
N MET A 109 -14.64 14.74 4.26
CA MET A 109 -15.69 13.82 3.81
C MET A 109 -16.94 13.94 4.66
N LYS A 110 -18.10 13.77 4.00
CA LYS A 110 -19.39 13.68 4.68
C LYS A 110 -19.71 12.25 5.12
N THR A 111 -19.40 11.27 4.27
CA THR A 111 -19.62 9.86 4.55
C THR A 111 -18.57 9.36 5.56
N PRO A 112 -18.97 8.87 6.74
CA PRO A 112 -18.03 8.36 7.72
C PRO A 112 -17.36 7.08 7.22
N ILE A 113 -16.06 6.96 7.49
CA ILE A 113 -15.28 5.77 7.18
C ILE A 113 -14.47 5.31 8.39
N PHE A 114 -14.11 4.04 8.43
CA PHE A 114 -13.10 3.51 9.34
C PHE A 114 -11.73 3.54 8.68
N TYR A 115 -10.88 4.47 9.12
CA TYR A 115 -9.50 4.54 8.67
C TYR A 115 -8.62 3.60 9.50
N LEU A 116 -8.20 2.48 8.90
CA LEU A 116 -7.24 1.54 9.48
C LEU A 116 -5.82 2.08 9.26
N ASN A 117 -5.36 2.92 10.18
CA ASN A 117 -4.01 3.51 10.14
C ASN A 117 -2.93 2.51 10.56
N VAL A 118 -2.66 1.55 9.67
CA VAL A 118 -1.64 0.51 9.88
C VAL A 118 -0.22 0.95 9.50
N THR A 119 -0.04 2.16 8.97
CA THR A 119 1.21 2.56 8.31
C THR A 119 2.40 2.53 9.24
N LYS A 120 2.32 3.18 10.41
CA LYS A 120 3.46 3.25 11.34
C LYS A 120 3.79 1.87 11.92
N MET A 121 2.81 1.12 12.40
CA MET A 121 3.05 -0.21 12.97
C MET A 121 3.65 -1.19 11.95
N THR A 122 3.25 -1.07 10.68
CA THR A 122 3.78 -1.90 9.60
C THR A 122 5.23 -1.52 9.26
N ASP A 123 5.59 -0.26 9.36
CA ASP A 123 6.94 0.26 9.07
C ASP A 123 7.99 -0.27 10.05
N PHE A 124 7.57 -0.71 11.25
CA PHE A 124 8.46 -1.41 12.16
C PHE A 124 8.85 -2.80 11.67
N ARG A 125 8.02 -3.43 10.82
CA ARG A 125 8.09 -4.87 10.52
C ARG A 125 8.97 -5.21 9.32
N ARG A 126 10.16 -4.62 9.23
CA ARG A 126 11.12 -4.91 8.14
C ARG A 126 11.54 -6.39 8.05
N ASP A 127 11.32 -7.14 9.12
CA ASP A 127 11.57 -8.58 9.26
C ASP A 127 10.56 -9.46 8.53
N ALA A 128 9.38 -8.95 8.19
CA ALA A 128 8.24 -9.76 7.78
C ALA A 128 8.06 -9.89 6.25
N HIS A 129 9.08 -9.54 5.47
CA HIS A 129 9.06 -9.63 4.01
C HIS A 129 9.52 -11.02 3.53
N PRO A 130 8.95 -11.56 2.42
CA PRO A 130 9.42 -12.81 1.83
C PRO A 130 10.88 -12.73 1.39
N SER A 131 11.33 -11.56 0.96
CA SER A 131 12.70 -11.34 0.47
C SER A 131 13.08 -12.31 -0.66
N ILE A 132 13.97 -13.28 -0.39
CA ILE A 132 14.41 -14.31 -1.34
C ILE A 132 13.52 -15.56 -1.31
N TYR A 133 12.64 -15.71 -0.33
CA TYR A 133 11.85 -16.90 -0.05
C TYR A 133 10.47 -16.90 -0.73
N ARG A 134 10.39 -16.35 -1.95
CA ARG A 134 9.12 -16.25 -2.70
C ARG A 134 8.58 -17.60 -3.20
N LYS A 135 9.45 -18.57 -3.41
CA LYS A 135 9.13 -19.89 -3.96
C LYS A 135 9.91 -20.95 -3.20
N GLN A 136 9.27 -22.08 -2.94
CA GLN A 136 9.88 -23.25 -2.31
C GLN A 136 10.58 -24.11 -3.38
N ASN A 137 11.57 -24.90 -2.96
CA ASN A 137 12.29 -25.84 -3.84
C ASN A 137 12.90 -25.18 -5.08
N LEU A 138 13.63 -24.07 -4.86
CA LEU A 138 14.34 -23.36 -5.93
C LEU A 138 15.48 -24.20 -6.48
N THR A 139 15.67 -24.17 -7.81
CA THR A 139 16.96 -24.58 -8.41
C THR A 139 18.06 -23.60 -7.99
N GLU A 140 19.32 -23.97 -8.18
CA GLU A 140 20.44 -23.07 -7.86
C GLU A 140 20.36 -21.76 -8.68
N GLU A 141 19.99 -21.85 -9.96
CA GLU A 141 19.78 -20.68 -10.82
C GLU A 141 18.67 -19.76 -10.29
N GLU A 142 17.53 -20.32 -9.85
CA GLU A 142 16.43 -19.55 -9.28
C GLU A 142 16.80 -18.91 -7.93
N ARG A 143 17.66 -19.57 -7.15
CA ARG A 143 18.21 -19.02 -5.91
C ARG A 143 19.08 -17.80 -6.19
N GLN A 144 19.98 -17.88 -7.18
CA GLN A 144 20.82 -16.76 -7.59
C GLN A 144 19.99 -15.59 -8.14
N LEU A 145 18.95 -15.87 -8.91
CA LEU A 145 18.01 -14.84 -9.38
C LEU A 145 17.27 -14.14 -8.21
N SER A 146 16.86 -14.90 -7.20
CA SER A 146 16.17 -14.37 -6.03
C SER A 146 17.05 -13.43 -5.21
N LEU A 147 18.36 -13.70 -5.12
CA LEU A 147 19.32 -12.79 -4.48
C LEU A 147 19.42 -11.44 -5.19
N ARG A 148 19.32 -11.43 -6.52
CA ARG A 148 19.38 -10.20 -7.34
C ARG A 148 18.09 -9.38 -7.31
N SER A 149 16.95 -10.02 -7.09
CA SER A 149 15.63 -9.38 -7.07
C SER A 149 14.83 -9.85 -5.87
N GLN A 150 14.91 -9.11 -4.76
CA GLN A 150 14.23 -9.46 -3.51
C GLN A 150 12.84 -8.81 -3.43
N ASP A 151 11.91 -9.51 -2.80
CA ASP A 151 10.60 -8.94 -2.48
C ASP A 151 10.60 -8.32 -1.09
N CYS A 152 10.81 -7.02 -1.06
CA CYS A 152 10.78 -6.21 0.16
C CYS A 152 9.51 -5.37 0.27
N SER A 153 8.43 -5.83 -0.38
CA SER A 153 7.22 -5.04 -0.60
C SER A 153 5.93 -5.78 -0.30
N HIS A 154 5.91 -7.10 -0.49
CA HIS A 154 4.87 -8.00 -0.02
C HIS A 154 5.22 -8.58 1.34
N TRP A 155 4.31 -9.31 1.96
CA TRP A 155 4.43 -9.78 3.34
C TRP A 155 4.32 -11.30 3.40
N CYS A 156 5.11 -11.94 4.26
CA CYS A 156 4.94 -13.35 4.58
C CYS A 156 3.56 -13.61 5.20
N LEU A 157 3.08 -14.85 5.03
CA LEU A 157 1.94 -15.40 5.75
C LEU A 157 2.39 -16.68 6.48
N PRO A 158 2.07 -16.84 7.78
CA PRO A 158 1.45 -15.86 8.66
C PRO A 158 2.36 -14.63 8.92
N GLY A 159 1.79 -13.49 9.32
CA GLY A 159 2.54 -12.27 9.61
C GLY A 159 1.73 -10.98 9.66
N VAL A 160 2.33 -9.89 9.16
CA VAL A 160 1.78 -8.51 9.25
C VAL A 160 0.36 -8.37 8.71
N ARG A 161 0.03 -9.15 7.67
CA ARG A 161 -1.32 -9.15 7.08
C ARG A 161 -2.38 -9.66 8.04
N ASP A 162 -2.03 -10.56 8.94
CA ASP A 162 -2.95 -11.13 9.92
C ASP A 162 -3.32 -10.07 10.94
N THR A 163 -2.36 -9.30 11.44
CA THR A 163 -2.62 -8.16 12.34
C THR A 163 -3.53 -7.11 11.69
N TRP A 164 -3.41 -6.83 10.39
CA TRP A 164 -4.34 -5.92 9.72
C TRP A 164 -5.78 -6.48 9.69
N ASN A 165 -5.91 -7.79 9.49
CA ASN A 165 -7.20 -8.48 9.48
C ASN A 165 -7.81 -8.54 10.89
N GLU A 166 -7.00 -8.75 11.93
CA GLU A 166 -7.42 -8.70 13.33
C GLU A 166 -7.95 -7.30 13.70
N LEU A 167 -7.26 -6.23 13.30
CA LEU A 167 -7.74 -4.86 13.51
C LEU A 167 -9.07 -4.61 12.78
N LEU A 168 -9.17 -5.03 11.52
CA LEU A 168 -10.42 -4.94 10.75
C LEU A 168 -11.56 -5.70 11.45
N TYR A 169 -11.29 -6.93 11.89
CA TYR A 169 -12.25 -7.79 12.58
C TYR A 169 -12.71 -7.17 13.90
N ALA A 170 -11.79 -6.66 14.72
CA ALA A 170 -12.11 -5.98 15.98
C ALA A 170 -12.99 -4.75 15.75
N HIS A 171 -12.69 -3.93 14.73
CA HIS A 171 -13.52 -2.79 14.36
C HIS A 171 -14.92 -3.21 13.91
N LEU A 172 -15.03 -4.28 13.11
CA LEU A 172 -16.31 -4.79 12.64
C LEU A 172 -17.17 -5.29 13.82
N LEU A 173 -16.57 -6.06 14.74
CA LEU A 173 -17.26 -6.54 15.94
C LEU A 173 -17.76 -5.37 16.80
N ARG A 174 -16.89 -4.38 17.05
CA ARG A 174 -17.26 -3.19 17.83
C ARG A 174 -18.42 -2.44 17.18
N TYR A 175 -18.40 -2.26 15.86
CA TYR A 175 -19.47 -1.58 15.14
C TYR A 175 -20.80 -2.32 15.27
N ILE A 176 -20.80 -3.64 15.06
CA ILE A 176 -22.00 -4.47 15.16
C ILE A 176 -22.56 -4.45 16.58
N GLN A 177 -21.70 -4.50 17.61
CA GLN A 177 -22.12 -4.41 19.00
C GLN A 177 -22.79 -3.08 19.32
N HIS A 178 -22.25 -1.95 18.86
CA HIS A 178 -22.86 -0.63 19.09
C HIS A 178 -24.23 -0.50 18.42
N ARG A 179 -24.41 -1.05 17.21
CA ARG A 179 -25.70 -1.04 16.49
C ARG A 179 -26.78 -1.92 17.12
N ARG A 180 -26.39 -2.92 17.92
CA ARG A 180 -27.31 -3.84 18.60
C ARG A 180 -27.70 -3.40 20.01
N ARG A 181 -27.10 -2.32 20.54
CA ARG A 181 -27.51 -1.77 21.84
C ARG A 181 -28.85 -1.04 21.64
N PRO A 182 -29.87 -1.34 22.47
CA PRO A 182 -31.18 -0.70 22.39
C PRO A 182 -31.11 0.80 22.67
#